data_AF-A0A7V1BRL1-F1
#
_entry.id   AF-A0A7V1BRL1-F1
#
_cell.length_a   1.000
_cell.length_b   1.000
_cell.length_c   1.000
_cell.angle_alpha   90.00
_cell.angle_beta   90.00
_cell.angle_gamma   90.00
#
_symmetry.space_group_name_H-M   'P 1'
#
loop_
_entity.id
_entity.type
_entity.pdbx_description
1 polymer ?
#
loop_
_entity_poly.entity_id
_entity_poly.type
_entity_poly.pdbx_seq_one_letter_code
_entity_poly.pdbx_strand_id
1 'polypeptide(L)'
;MEPFEYDVKITVHDLYLIILWDTNYFDSRPESKRICGKRVADGLFSVEAFASNPKPEYRIAQALGEKLRPQLSEAIKQTEYHLKASLDAVYADLQDPLVTAIDTASPPTNAYMLFVEKGKGAPLVNSFIRLFILMDHITTGLKSLHFKGCLTKAEYKKREDADAKPLRKLMNDLNVIIKKYHQQRKTLSAKP
;
A
#
# COMPACT_ATOMS: atom_id res chain seq x y z
N MET A 1 -9.24 21.19 14.69
CA MET A 1 -8.37 20.32 13.87
C MET A 1 -8.06 21.12 12.63
N GLU A 2 -6.84 21.63 12.49
CA GLU A 2 -6.47 22.36 11.27
C GLU A 2 -6.62 21.47 10.04
N PRO A 3 -6.99 22.01 8.87
CA PRO A 3 -7.07 21.21 7.65
C PRO A 3 -5.68 20.70 7.31
N PHE A 4 -5.44 19.40 7.54
CA PHE A 4 -4.24 18.73 7.03
C PHE A 4 -4.22 18.87 5.52
N GLU A 5 -3.21 19.57 4.99
CA GLU A 5 -2.99 19.63 3.55
C GLU A 5 -2.42 18.27 3.09
N TYR A 6 -3.08 17.64 2.12
CA TYR A 6 -2.71 16.35 1.56
C TYR A 6 -2.63 16.38 0.03
N ASP A 7 -1.74 15.56 -0.55
CA ASP A 7 -1.75 15.31 -1.99
C ASP A 7 -2.68 14.15 -2.34
N VAL A 8 -2.74 13.14 -1.47
CA VAL A 8 -3.59 11.95 -1.67
C VAL A 8 -4.32 11.64 -0.37
N LYS A 9 -5.63 11.43 -0.51
CA LYS A 9 -6.52 10.92 0.53
C LYS A 9 -7.19 9.65 0.00
N ILE A 10 -7.10 8.58 0.76
CA ILE A 10 -7.73 7.30 0.45
C ILE A 10 -8.71 6.99 1.58
N THR A 11 -9.88 6.46 1.23
CA THR A 11 -10.82 5.91 2.20
C THR A 11 -10.73 4.39 2.13
N VAL A 12 -10.58 3.73 3.29
CA VAL A 12 -10.61 2.27 3.41
C VAL A 12 -11.62 1.87 4.48
N HIS A 13 -12.11 0.64 4.38
CA HIS A 13 -13.22 0.09 5.15
C HIS A 13 -12.79 -1.10 6.03
N ASP A 14 -11.49 -1.41 6.03
CA ASP A 14 -10.90 -2.44 6.87
C ASP A 14 -9.84 -1.87 7.83
N LEU A 15 -10.04 -2.14 9.12
CA LEU A 15 -9.10 -1.86 10.19
C LEU A 15 -7.72 -2.49 9.94
N TYR A 16 -7.68 -3.67 9.33
CA TYR A 16 -6.45 -4.35 8.94
C TYR A 16 -5.60 -3.46 8.02
N LEU A 17 -6.21 -2.79 7.05
CA LEU A 17 -5.51 -1.92 6.10
C LEU A 17 -5.00 -0.65 6.76
N ILE A 18 -5.73 -0.14 7.75
CA ILE A 18 -5.29 0.96 8.59
C ILE A 18 -4.02 0.60 9.36
N ILE A 19 -4.02 -0.55 10.03
CA ILE A 19 -2.86 -1.00 10.80
C ILE A 19 -1.67 -1.32 9.88
N LEU A 20 -1.93 -1.84 8.67
CA LEU A 20 -0.91 -2.11 7.67
C LEU A 20 -0.31 -0.80 7.11
N TRP A 21 -1.12 0.23 6.92
CA TRP A 21 -0.68 1.54 6.46
C TRP A 21 0.10 2.30 7.54
N ASP A 22 -0.46 2.41 8.73
CA ASP A 22 0.12 3.16 9.84
C ASP A 22 0.02 2.37 11.16
N THR A 23 1.16 1.82 11.58
CA THR A 23 1.25 1.06 12.85
C THR A 23 1.02 1.92 14.08
N ASN A 24 1.02 3.25 13.94
CA ASN A 24 0.81 4.22 15.02
C ASN A 24 -0.59 4.85 14.98
N TYR A 25 -1.51 4.33 14.16
CA TYR A 25 -2.83 4.94 13.96
C TYR A 25 -3.65 5.05 15.26
N PHE A 26 -3.66 4.01 16.09
CA PHE A 26 -4.42 3.99 17.35
C PHE A 26 -3.60 4.45 18.56
N ASP A 27 -2.37 3.94 18.68
CA ASP A 27 -1.44 4.30 19.74
C ASP A 27 -0.07 4.61 19.15
N SER A 28 0.55 5.69 19.59
CA SER A 28 1.92 6.00 19.19
C SER A 28 2.87 4.92 19.70
N ARG A 29 3.44 4.13 18.79
CA ARG A 29 4.47 3.14 19.09
C ARG A 29 5.78 3.59 18.45
N PRO A 30 6.47 4.59 19.03
CA PRO A 30 7.66 5.19 18.44
C PRO A 30 8.78 4.17 18.16
N GLU A 31 8.81 3.06 18.92
CA GLU A 31 9.77 1.97 18.72
C GLU A 31 9.31 0.86 17.78
N SER A 32 8.14 1.00 17.14
CA SER A 32 7.63 -0.02 16.21
C SER A 32 8.59 -0.20 15.04
N LYS A 33 9.30 -1.34 15.05
CA LYS A 33 10.16 -1.77 13.94
C LYS A 33 9.37 -2.38 12.78
N ARG A 34 8.04 -2.49 12.91
CA ARG A 34 7.18 -3.05 11.87
C ARG A 34 7.21 -2.15 10.65
N ILE A 35 7.21 -2.78 9.48
CA ILE A 35 7.15 -2.08 8.20
C ILE A 35 5.69 -1.74 7.95
N CYS A 36 5.43 -0.45 7.69
CA CYS A 36 4.09 0.07 7.44
C CYS A 36 4.05 0.83 6.11
N GLY A 37 2.86 0.96 5.54
CA GLY A 37 2.63 1.62 4.24
C GLY A 37 3.17 3.05 4.21
N LYS A 38 2.92 3.84 5.26
CA LYS A 38 3.40 5.21 5.40
C LYS A 38 4.93 5.30 5.26
N ARG A 39 5.66 4.42 5.94
CA ARG A 39 7.13 4.38 5.88
C ARG A 39 7.66 4.02 4.49
N VAL A 40 6.99 3.09 3.80
CA VAL A 40 7.36 2.73 2.43
C VAL A 40 7.06 3.89 1.47
N ALA A 41 5.92 4.55 1.62
CA ALA A 41 5.54 5.72 0.82
C ALA A 41 6.55 6.87 1.00
N ASP A 42 6.95 7.19 2.23
CA ASP A 42 7.99 8.19 2.50
C ASP A 42 9.33 7.83 1.85
N GLY A 43 9.69 6.55 1.88
CA GLY A 43 10.87 6.03 1.23
C GLY A 43 10.83 6.16 -0.30
N LEU A 44 9.71 5.81 -0.92
CA LEU A 44 9.49 5.93 -2.36
C LEU A 44 9.55 7.40 -2.79
N PHE A 45 8.89 8.28 -2.04
CA PHE A 45 8.97 9.72 -2.25
C PHE A 45 10.43 10.20 -2.21
N SER A 46 11.20 9.76 -1.21
CA SER A 46 12.61 10.16 -1.09
C SER A 46 13.42 9.75 -2.31
N VAL A 47 13.25 8.52 -2.81
CA VAL A 47 13.91 8.06 -4.04
C VAL A 47 13.52 8.92 -5.24
N GLU A 48 12.23 9.24 -5.43
CA GLU A 48 11.78 10.08 -6.54
C GLU A 48 12.28 11.52 -6.43
N ALA A 49 12.32 12.07 -5.22
CA ALA A 49 12.82 13.41 -4.96
C ALA A 49 14.30 13.52 -5.33
N PHE A 50 15.14 12.55 -4.95
CA PHE A 50 16.55 12.55 -5.35
C PHE A 50 16.74 12.29 -6.85
N ALA A 51 15.97 11.38 -7.43
CA ALA A 51 16.02 11.10 -8.87
C ALA A 51 15.63 12.32 -9.74
N SER A 52 14.87 13.28 -9.18
CA SER A 52 14.39 14.46 -9.91
C SER A 52 15.10 15.74 -9.48
N ASN A 53 16.12 15.67 -8.61
CA ASN A 53 16.80 16.84 -8.09
C ASN A 53 17.96 17.25 -9.02
N PRO A 54 17.90 18.44 -9.65
CA PRO A 54 18.89 18.84 -10.64
C PRO A 54 20.19 19.37 -10.03
N LYS A 55 20.28 19.52 -8.70
CA LYS A 55 21.45 20.17 -8.10
C LYS A 55 22.70 19.28 -8.18
N PRO A 56 23.88 19.82 -8.56
CA PRO A 56 25.09 19.04 -8.79
C PRO A 56 25.53 18.18 -7.60
N GLU A 57 25.33 18.64 -6.37
CA GLU A 57 25.67 17.91 -5.15
C GLU A 57 24.88 16.60 -4.97
N TYR A 58 23.75 16.44 -5.68
CA TYR A 58 22.94 15.23 -5.66
C TYR A 58 23.13 14.33 -6.87
N ARG A 59 24.09 14.62 -7.77
CA ARG A 59 24.26 13.86 -9.03
C ARG A 59 24.40 12.35 -8.84
N ILE A 60 25.11 11.90 -7.80
CA ILE A 60 25.21 10.47 -7.45
C ILE A 60 23.85 9.92 -7.00
N ALA A 61 23.16 10.65 -6.11
CA ALA A 61 21.85 10.26 -5.61
C ALA A 61 20.79 10.20 -6.72
N GLN A 62 20.89 11.12 -7.68
CA GLN A 62 20.07 11.21 -8.87
C GLN A 62 20.28 9.99 -9.76
N ALA A 63 21.52 9.70 -10.17
CA ALA A 63 21.83 8.56 -11.03
C ALA A 63 21.41 7.22 -10.41
N LEU A 64 21.62 7.04 -9.10
CA LEU A 64 21.13 5.86 -8.37
C LEU A 64 19.60 5.78 -8.37
N GLY A 65 18.93 6.92 -8.14
CA GLY A 65 17.48 7.00 -8.12
C GLY A 65 16.86 6.71 -9.48
N GLU A 66 17.39 7.32 -10.55
CA GLU A 66 16.97 7.09 -11.94
C GLU A 66 17.10 5.62 -12.35
N LYS A 67 18.20 4.96 -11.96
CA LYS A 67 18.38 3.52 -12.21
C LYS A 67 17.38 2.66 -11.42
N LEU A 68 17.01 3.09 -10.22
CA LEU A 68 16.18 2.32 -9.31
C LEU A 68 14.68 2.45 -9.61
N ARG A 69 14.22 3.63 -10.06
CA ARG A 69 12.80 3.92 -10.32
C ARG A 69 12.11 2.87 -11.21
N PRO A 70 12.68 2.43 -12.35
CA PRO A 70 12.05 1.40 -13.18
C PRO A 70 11.83 0.08 -12.45
N GLN A 71 12.78 -0.33 -11.60
CA GLN A 71 12.68 -1.58 -10.83
C GLN A 71 11.59 -1.50 -9.76
N LEU A 72 11.49 -0.36 -9.06
CA LEU A 72 10.43 -0.12 -8.07
C LEU A 72 9.05 -0.08 -8.75
N SER A 73 8.95 0.62 -9.88
CA SER A 73 7.72 0.73 -10.67
C SER A 73 7.24 -0.66 -11.13
N GLU A 74 8.15 -1.47 -11.67
CA GLU A 74 7.83 -2.82 -12.13
C GLU A 74 7.38 -3.72 -10.99
N ALA A 75 8.05 -3.68 -9.82
CA ALA A 75 7.64 -4.46 -8.66
C ALA A 75 6.23 -4.08 -8.15
N ILE A 76 5.92 -2.78 -8.12
CA ILE A 76 4.57 -2.27 -7.78
C ILE A 76 3.56 -2.77 -8.80
N LYS A 77 3.85 -2.66 -10.09
CA LYS A 77 2.96 -3.06 -11.19
C LYS A 77 2.69 -4.56 -11.20
N GLN A 78 3.70 -5.40 -10.97
CA GLN A 78 3.51 -6.85 -10.83
C GLN A 78 2.59 -7.18 -9.65
N THR A 79 2.75 -6.49 -8.52
CA THR A 79 1.85 -6.66 -7.38
C THR A 79 0.44 -6.18 -7.70
N GLU A 80 0.28 -5.10 -8.46
CA GLU A 80 -1.01 -4.62 -8.95
C GLU A 80 -1.71 -5.70 -9.79
N TYR A 81 -1.00 -6.39 -10.68
CA TYR A 81 -1.56 -7.48 -11.48
C TYR A 81 -2.06 -8.64 -10.61
N HIS A 82 -1.29 -9.05 -9.60
CA HIS A 82 -1.71 -10.10 -8.66
C HIS A 82 -2.96 -9.70 -7.86
N LEU A 83 -3.02 -8.46 -7.36
CA LEU A 83 -4.18 -7.97 -6.62
C LEU A 83 -5.40 -7.83 -7.52
N LYS A 84 -5.25 -7.39 -8.77
CA LYS A 84 -6.36 -7.35 -9.73
C LYS A 84 -6.91 -8.73 -10.03
N ALA A 85 -6.06 -9.73 -10.27
CA ALA A 85 -6.53 -11.10 -10.46
C ALA A 85 -7.29 -11.64 -9.22
N SER A 86 -6.85 -11.27 -8.02
CA SER A 86 -7.53 -11.64 -6.77
C SER A 86 -8.89 -10.93 -6.66
N LEU A 87 -8.95 -9.65 -7.02
CA LEU A 87 -10.18 -8.86 -7.06
C LEU A 87 -11.18 -9.40 -8.09
N ASP A 88 -10.72 -9.74 -9.29
CA ASP A 88 -11.56 -10.32 -10.34
C ASP A 88 -12.19 -11.64 -9.88
N ALA A 89 -11.44 -12.48 -9.15
CA ALA A 89 -11.99 -13.68 -8.54
C ALA A 89 -13.04 -13.38 -7.47
N VAL A 90 -12.82 -12.38 -6.61
CA VAL A 90 -13.81 -11.95 -5.60
C VAL A 90 -15.08 -11.40 -6.27
N TYR A 91 -14.92 -10.63 -7.34
CA TYR A 91 -16.05 -10.10 -8.10
C TYR A 91 -16.82 -11.19 -8.83
N ALA A 92 -16.15 -12.20 -9.40
CA ALA A 92 -16.84 -13.34 -9.97
C ALA A 92 -17.74 -14.04 -8.94
N ASP A 93 -17.24 -14.27 -7.72
CA ASP A 93 -18.03 -14.88 -6.63
C ASP A 93 -19.22 -13.99 -6.21
N LEU A 94 -19.02 -12.67 -6.17
CA LEU A 94 -20.08 -11.72 -5.79
C LEU A 94 -21.18 -11.59 -6.84
N GLN A 95 -20.88 -11.87 -8.11
CA GLN A 95 -21.83 -11.84 -9.22
C GLN A 95 -22.57 -13.17 -9.41
N ASP A 96 -22.29 -14.18 -8.58
CA ASP A 96 -23.04 -15.43 -8.60
C ASP A 96 -24.55 -15.15 -8.32
N PRO A 97 -25.48 -15.71 -9.13
CA PRO A 97 -26.92 -15.48 -8.98
C PRO A 97 -27.46 -15.80 -7.59
N LEU A 98 -26.92 -16.82 -6.90
CA LEU A 98 -27.34 -17.18 -5.55
C LEU A 98 -26.87 -16.13 -4.53
N VAL A 99 -25.69 -15.55 -4.75
CA VAL A 99 -25.11 -14.51 -3.89
C VAL A 99 -25.83 -13.18 -4.08
N THR A 100 -26.22 -12.86 -5.30
CA THR A 100 -26.96 -11.62 -5.61
C THR A 100 -28.41 -11.68 -5.14
N ALA A 101 -29.02 -12.87 -5.07
CA ALA A 101 -30.37 -13.07 -4.56
C ALA A 101 -30.50 -12.91 -3.02
N ILE A 102 -29.38 -12.88 -2.29
CA ILE A 102 -29.34 -12.73 -0.85
C ILE A 102 -29.15 -11.26 -0.48
N ASP A 103 -30.17 -10.67 0.15
CA ASP A 103 -30.06 -9.36 0.81
C ASP A 103 -29.70 -9.55 2.29
N THR A 104 -28.66 -8.87 2.73
CA THR A 104 -28.14 -8.94 4.10
C THR A 104 -28.01 -7.54 4.65
N ALA A 105 -28.58 -7.32 5.85
CA ALA A 105 -28.28 -6.14 6.63
C ALA A 105 -26.79 -6.16 7.01
N SER A 106 -25.96 -5.49 6.21
CA SER A 106 -24.55 -5.34 6.51
C SER A 106 -24.39 -4.34 7.67
N PRO A 107 -23.52 -4.61 8.65
CA PRO A 107 -23.23 -3.64 9.69
C PRO A 107 -22.68 -2.35 9.05
N PRO A 108 -22.92 -1.18 9.66
CA PRO A 108 -22.42 0.08 9.12
C PRO A 108 -20.91 0.00 8.91
N THR A 109 -20.50 0.30 7.68
CA THR A 109 -19.10 0.25 7.29
C THR A 109 -18.37 1.43 7.90
N ASN A 110 -17.43 1.16 8.79
CA ASN A 110 -16.52 2.19 9.30
C ASN A 110 -15.59 2.62 8.17
N ALA A 111 -15.61 3.91 7.85
CA ALA A 111 -14.69 4.51 6.89
C ALA A 111 -13.49 5.10 7.63
N TYR A 112 -12.29 4.73 7.19
CA TYR A 112 -11.04 5.19 7.75
C TYR A 112 -10.23 5.91 6.67
N MET A 113 -9.59 7.01 7.05
CA MET A 113 -8.86 7.86 6.11
C MET A 113 -7.35 7.61 6.21
N LEU A 114 -6.74 7.38 5.05
CA LEU A 114 -5.30 7.34 4.87
C LEU A 114 -4.86 8.59 4.14
N PHE A 115 -3.77 9.20 4.61
CA PHE A 115 -3.26 10.45 4.06
C PHE A 115 -1.81 10.28 3.61
N VAL A 116 -1.51 10.88 2.46
CA VAL A 116 -0.15 11.26 2.07
C VAL A 116 -0.04 12.77 2.13
N GLU A 117 0.93 13.21 2.92
CA GLU A 117 1.20 14.62 3.18
C GLU A 117 1.43 15.39 1.87
N LYS A 118 1.00 16.66 1.84
CA LYS A 118 1.18 17.53 0.69
C LYS A 118 2.66 17.61 0.25
N GLY A 119 2.88 17.63 -1.06
CA GLY A 119 4.19 17.58 -1.68
C GLY A 119 4.82 16.18 -1.79
N LYS A 120 4.16 15.12 -1.31
CA LYS A 120 4.65 13.73 -1.37
C LYS A 120 3.91 12.82 -2.38
N GLY A 121 2.92 13.34 -3.10
CA GLY A 121 2.11 12.62 -4.09
C GLY A 121 2.82 12.30 -5.41
N ALA A 122 4.01 11.72 -5.35
CA ALA A 122 4.81 11.39 -6.52
C ALA A 122 4.32 10.09 -7.22
N PRO A 123 4.60 9.88 -8.52
CA PRO A 123 4.03 8.76 -9.29
C PRO A 123 4.23 7.36 -8.69
N LEU A 124 5.40 7.05 -8.11
CA LEU A 124 5.63 5.75 -7.45
C LEU A 124 4.81 5.64 -6.16
N VAL A 125 4.71 6.73 -5.40
CA VAL A 125 3.90 6.80 -4.19
C VAL A 125 2.43 6.54 -4.52
N ASN A 126 1.90 7.21 -5.54
CA ASN A 126 0.51 7.07 -5.98
C ASN A 126 0.22 5.65 -6.51
N SER A 127 1.17 5.07 -7.25
CA SER A 127 1.06 3.69 -7.74
C SER A 127 1.05 2.67 -6.59
N PHE A 128 1.89 2.88 -5.58
CA PHE A 128 1.91 2.05 -4.37
C PHE A 128 0.62 2.17 -3.55
N ILE A 129 0.11 3.39 -3.38
CA ILE A 129 -1.16 3.68 -2.70
C ILE A 129 -2.33 2.91 -3.34
N ARG A 130 -2.39 2.85 -4.66
CA ARG A 130 -3.47 2.14 -5.37
C ARG A 130 -3.56 0.66 -5.00
N LEU A 131 -2.48 0.05 -4.52
CA LEU A 131 -2.51 -1.33 -4.03
C LEU A 131 -3.35 -1.47 -2.74
N PHE A 132 -3.39 -0.44 -1.89
CA PHE A 132 -4.25 -0.43 -0.70
C PHE A 132 -5.73 -0.28 -1.08
N ILE A 133 -6.02 0.47 -2.14
CA ILE A 133 -7.39 0.59 -2.69
C ILE A 133 -7.86 -0.77 -3.22
N LEU A 134 -7.01 -1.46 -4.00
CA LEU A 134 -7.33 -2.81 -4.49
C LEU A 134 -7.59 -3.77 -3.32
N MET A 135 -6.74 -3.73 -2.30
CA MET A 135 -6.92 -4.58 -1.12
C MET A 135 -8.19 -4.21 -0.32
N ASP A 136 -8.59 -2.94 -0.29
CA ASP A 136 -9.85 -2.51 0.32
C ASP A 136 -11.07 -3.13 -0.37
N HIS A 137 -11.08 -3.11 -1.70
CA HIS A 137 -12.13 -3.75 -2.48
C HIS A 137 -12.15 -5.28 -2.27
N ILE A 138 -10.98 -5.92 -2.24
CA ILE A 138 -10.87 -7.36 -1.95
C ILE A 138 -11.45 -7.67 -0.56
N THR A 139 -10.96 -7.01 0.49
CA THR A 139 -11.40 -7.28 1.87
C THR A 139 -12.88 -6.99 2.07
N THR A 140 -13.39 -5.91 1.49
CA THR A 140 -14.83 -5.57 1.52
C THR A 140 -15.66 -6.64 0.81
N GLY A 141 -15.22 -7.09 -0.38
CA GLY A 141 -15.90 -8.14 -1.11
C GLY A 141 -15.92 -9.48 -0.38
N LEU A 142 -14.80 -9.87 0.22
CA LEU A 142 -14.72 -11.09 1.04
C LEU A 142 -15.63 -11.02 2.29
N LYS A 143 -15.71 -9.86 2.94
CA LYS A 143 -16.67 -9.65 4.04
C LYS A 143 -18.10 -9.79 3.57
N SER A 144 -18.45 -9.25 2.40
CA SER A 144 -19.78 -9.39 1.83
C SER A 144 -20.11 -10.86 1.54
N LEU A 145 -19.19 -11.61 0.94
CA LEU A 145 -19.33 -13.05 0.72
C LEU A 145 -19.52 -13.82 2.04
N HIS A 146 -18.81 -13.43 3.11
CA HIS A 146 -19.01 -14.00 4.43
C HIS A 146 -20.40 -13.72 4.99
N PHE A 147 -20.87 -12.47 4.94
CA PHE A 147 -22.20 -12.10 5.45
C PHE A 147 -23.34 -12.75 4.66
N LYS A 148 -23.13 -13.01 3.37
CA LYS A 148 -24.05 -13.73 2.49
C LYS A 148 -23.99 -15.25 2.64
N GLY A 149 -23.14 -15.77 3.54
CA GLY A 149 -23.03 -17.20 3.83
C GLY A 149 -22.21 -18.01 2.83
N CYS A 150 -21.54 -17.36 1.87
CA CYS A 150 -20.70 -18.03 0.86
C CYS A 150 -19.36 -18.49 1.43
N LEU A 151 -18.88 -17.79 2.47
CA LEU A 151 -17.63 -18.10 3.15
C LEU A 151 -17.87 -18.22 4.64
N THR A 152 -17.29 -19.25 5.25
CA THR A 152 -17.11 -19.28 6.69
C THR A 152 -16.10 -18.20 7.10
N LYS A 153 -16.12 -17.83 8.39
CA LYS A 153 -15.14 -16.87 8.94
C LYS A 153 -13.68 -17.34 8.74
N ALA A 154 -13.44 -18.64 8.82
CA ALA A 154 -12.11 -19.22 8.63
C ALA A 154 -11.65 -19.10 7.17
N GLU A 155 -12.51 -19.37 6.20
CA GLU A 155 -12.21 -19.24 4.77
C GLU A 155 -11.99 -17.78 4.37
N TYR A 156 -12.85 -16.88 4.85
CA TYR A 156 -12.68 -15.44 4.70
C TYR A 156 -11.28 -15.01 5.14
N LYS A 157 -10.90 -15.33 6.39
CA LYS A 157 -9.59 -14.91 6.93
C LYS A 157 -8.41 -15.55 6.20
N LYS A 158 -8.54 -16.83 5.82
CA LYS A 158 -7.53 -17.51 5.01
C LYS A 158 -7.32 -16.84 3.65
N ARG A 159 -8.41 -16.46 2.97
CA ARG A 159 -8.35 -15.78 1.67
C ARG A 159 -7.85 -14.34 1.80
N GLU A 160 -8.31 -13.59 2.79
CA GLU A 160 -7.79 -12.25 3.12
C GLU A 160 -6.26 -12.28 3.34
N ASP A 161 -5.76 -13.25 4.12
CA ASP A 161 -4.32 -13.39 4.36
C ASP A 161 -3.53 -13.77 3.10
N ALA A 162 -4.09 -14.66 2.27
CA ALA A 162 -3.50 -15.08 1.01
C ALA A 162 -3.41 -13.91 0.01
N ASP A 163 -4.51 -13.17 -0.17
CA ASP A 163 -4.62 -12.05 -1.10
C ASP A 163 -3.79 -10.85 -0.64
N ALA A 164 -3.64 -10.64 0.68
CA ALA A 164 -2.77 -9.58 1.22
C ALA A 164 -1.28 -9.94 1.22
N LYS A 165 -0.90 -11.21 1.04
CA LYS A 165 0.50 -11.67 1.10
C LYS A 165 1.41 -10.99 0.07
N PRO A 166 1.02 -10.84 -1.22
CA PRO A 166 1.83 -10.11 -2.21
C PRO A 166 2.12 -8.67 -1.79
N LEU A 167 1.12 -7.94 -1.28
CA LEU A 167 1.30 -6.56 -0.80
C LEU A 167 2.27 -6.51 0.39
N ARG A 168 2.11 -7.39 1.38
CA ARG A 168 3.03 -7.48 2.53
C ARG A 168 4.46 -7.78 2.10
N LYS A 169 4.64 -8.70 1.15
CA LYS A 169 5.96 -9.04 0.57
C LYS A 169 6.56 -7.83 -0.14
N LEU A 170 5.79 -7.17 -1.01
CA LEU A 170 6.24 -5.96 -1.71
C LEU A 170 6.70 -4.89 -0.72
N MET A 171 5.93 -4.61 0.33
CA MET A 171 6.30 -3.61 1.34
C MET A 171 7.65 -3.92 1.99
N ASN A 172 7.91 -5.19 2.30
CA ASN A 172 9.19 -5.62 2.86
C ASN A 172 10.34 -5.44 1.84
N ASP A 173 10.13 -5.89 0.61
CA ASP A 173 11.11 -5.81 -0.48
C ASP A 173 11.48 -4.36 -0.78
N LEU A 174 10.47 -3.49 -0.96
CA LEU A 174 10.65 -2.04 -1.17
C LEU A 174 11.42 -1.41 -0.01
N ASN A 175 11.06 -1.70 1.24
CA ASN A 175 11.76 -1.15 2.40
C ASN A 175 13.24 -1.58 2.44
N VAL A 176 13.57 -2.83 2.08
CA VAL A 176 14.96 -3.29 1.98
C VAL A 176 15.70 -2.56 0.86
N ILE A 177 15.09 -2.44 -0.31
CA ILE A 177 15.67 -1.77 -1.47
C ILE A 177 15.94 -0.28 -1.17
N ILE A 178 14.98 0.42 -0.60
CA ILE A 178 15.08 1.84 -0.22
C ILE A 178 16.18 2.06 0.82
N LYS A 179 16.28 1.18 1.82
CA LYS A 179 17.38 1.23 2.80
C LYS A 179 18.75 1.08 2.14
N LYS A 180 18.90 0.11 1.24
CA LYS A 180 20.14 -0.09 0.48
C LYS A 180 20.49 1.13 -0.38
N TYR A 181 19.49 1.73 -1.04
CA TYR A 181 19.66 2.98 -1.78
C TYR A 181 20.22 4.09 -0.90
N HIS A 182 19.62 4.35 0.26
CA HIS A 182 20.10 5.41 1.16
C HIS A 182 21.47 5.12 1.75
N GLN A 183 21.80 3.86 2.02
CA GLN A 183 23.14 3.45 2.45
C GLN A 183 24.18 3.71 1.37
N GLN A 184 23.95 3.20 0.15
CA GLN A 184 24.86 3.40 -0.99
C GLN A 184 25.06 4.87 -1.30
N ARG A 185 23.99 5.66 -1.32
CA ARG A 185 24.04 7.10 -1.51
C ARG A 185 24.95 7.76 -0.47
N LYS A 186 24.75 7.47 0.82
CA LYS A 186 25.60 8.04 1.90
C LYS A 186 27.06 7.62 1.76
N THR A 187 27.34 6.36 1.45
CA THR A 187 28.71 5.85 1.27
C THR A 187 29.42 6.50 0.08
N LEU A 188 28.72 6.68 -1.04
CA LEU A 188 29.30 7.28 -2.25
C LEU A 188 29.44 8.79 -2.15
N SER A 189 28.53 9.49 -1.46
CA SER A 189 28.65 10.93 -1.18
C SER A 189 29.70 11.26 -0.10
N ALA A 190 30.10 10.28 0.73
CA ALA A 190 31.13 10.46 1.75
C ALA A 190 32.55 10.18 1.25
N LYS A 191 32.71 9.65 0.04
CA LYS A 191 34.02 9.48 -0.60
C LYS A 191 34.32 10.74 -1.42
N PRO A 192 35.35 11.52 -1.04
CA PRO A 192 35.78 12.71 -1.79
C PRO A 192 36.33 12.36 -3.17
#